data_AF-A0A945U942-F1
#
_entry.id   AF-A0A945U942-F1
#
_cell.length_a   1.000
_cell.length_b   1.000
_cell.length_c   1.000
_cell.angle_alpha   90.00
_cell.angle_beta   90.00
_cell.angle_gamma   90.00
#
_symmetry.space_group_name_H-M   'P 1'
#
loop_
_entity.id
_entity.type
_entity.pdbx_description
1 polymer ?
#
loop_
_entity_poly.entity_id
_entity_poly.type
_entity_poly.pdbx_seq_one_letter_code
_entity_poly.pdbx_strand_id
1 'polypeptide(L)'
;MTKKIIKVDYLARVEGEGGLYIKLKDDSVVDVKLKIFEPPRFFEGFLRGRDFNEASDITARICGICPVAYQMSAVHAMENALGVQVDGPLRDLRRLLYCGEWIESHTLHIYMLHAPDFLGYPDAIKMAKDHKAIVERGLKLKKAGNQIVSLLGGREIHPVNIRVGGFYKLFTRKEFEPLIETLKWARDAALETVRWTAQLPFPDFEPGYEFVALHHPEEYPFNEGRLISSSGLDIECSEYEEHFQETHVEHSKALHSALKERGSYFVGPMARYNLNFDQLSPMARQAALESGLTRTCQNPFKSIIVRSIEVLYACDEALRILQSYEKPERPYIPVEPKPGHGFSCTEAPRGILYHHYQLDEQGKILDAKIVPPTSQNQKTIEEDLRKFVPQHIHLSEEELTWRCEQAIRNYDPCISCATHFLKLDIERN
;
A
#
# COMPACT_ATOMS: atom_id res chain seq x y z
N MET A 1 10.49 -34.35 23.42
CA MET A 1 9.74 -33.28 22.74
C MET A 1 10.51 -32.00 22.92
N THR A 2 11.14 -31.51 21.86
CA THR A 2 11.89 -30.25 21.88
C THR A 2 10.91 -29.12 21.59
N LYS A 3 10.94 -28.08 22.42
CA LYS A 3 10.10 -26.88 22.26
C LYS A 3 11.05 -25.73 21.91
N LYS A 4 10.93 -25.20 20.70
CA LYS A 4 11.68 -24.02 20.23
C LYS A 4 10.71 -22.86 20.11
N ILE A 5 11.14 -21.67 20.54
CA ILE A 5 10.36 -20.43 20.43
C ILE A 5 11.24 -19.43 19.71
N ILE A 6 10.73 -18.85 18.63
CA ILE A 6 11.31 -17.67 18.00
C ILE A 6 10.47 -16.49 18.46
N LYS A 7 11.11 -15.51 19.08
CA LYS A 7 10.45 -14.32 19.62
C LYS A 7 11.23 -13.08 19.22
N VAL A 8 10.59 -12.22 18.43
CA VAL A 8 11.07 -10.88 18.10
C VAL A 8 10.12 -9.90 18.76
N ASP A 9 10.57 -9.23 19.82
CA ASP A 9 9.72 -8.30 20.58
C ASP A 9 9.42 -7.01 19.79
N TYR A 10 10.33 -6.61 18.91
CA TYR A 10 10.18 -5.44 18.06
C TYR A 10 10.75 -5.71 16.66
N LEU A 11 9.88 -5.70 15.65
CA LEU A 11 10.26 -5.85 14.25
C LEU A 11 10.96 -4.57 13.78
N ALA A 12 12.21 -4.68 13.38
CA ALA A 12 12.92 -3.57 12.75
C ALA A 12 12.56 -3.48 11.26
N ARG A 13 12.80 -2.29 10.66
CA ARG A 13 12.63 -2.04 9.22
C ARG A 13 11.20 -2.35 8.71
N VAL A 14 10.22 -2.08 9.55
CA VAL A 14 8.80 -1.97 9.21
C VAL A 14 8.31 -0.64 9.76
N GLU A 15 7.19 -0.13 9.25
CA GLU A 15 6.58 1.07 9.80
C GLU A 15 5.64 0.67 10.95
N GLY A 16 5.66 1.43 12.05
CA GLY A 16 4.85 1.21 13.26
C GLY A 16 5.39 0.13 14.22
N GLU A 17 4.59 -0.26 15.22
CA GLU A 17 5.04 -1.10 16.33
C GLU A 17 4.45 -2.51 16.33
N GLY A 18 5.29 -3.50 16.03
CA GLY A 18 4.90 -4.91 16.12
C GLY A 18 6.04 -5.87 16.38
N GLY A 19 5.71 -7.13 16.59
CA GLY A 19 6.60 -8.21 16.95
C GLY A 19 6.19 -9.53 16.31
N LEU A 20 7.04 -10.54 16.45
CA LEU A 20 6.82 -11.89 15.95
C LEU A 20 6.91 -12.90 17.10
N TYR A 21 5.99 -13.85 17.12
CA TYR A 21 6.07 -15.01 17.99
C TYR A 21 5.77 -16.28 17.19
N ILE A 22 6.71 -17.22 17.17
CA ILE A 22 6.55 -18.53 16.55
C ILE A 22 6.91 -19.58 17.58
N LYS A 23 6.01 -20.54 17.80
CA LYS A 23 6.22 -21.68 18.68
C LYS A 23 6.26 -22.94 17.86
N LEU A 24 7.35 -23.68 18.00
CA LEU A 24 7.53 -24.99 17.40
C LEU A 24 7.42 -26.07 18.49
N LYS A 25 6.84 -27.20 18.10
CA LYS A 25 6.87 -28.45 18.86
C LYS A 25 7.46 -29.51 17.93
N ASP A 26 8.63 -30.01 18.30
CA ASP A 26 9.47 -30.82 17.42
C ASP A 26 9.70 -30.04 16.11
N ASP A 27 9.38 -30.60 14.94
CA ASP A 27 9.57 -29.92 13.64
C ASP A 27 8.32 -29.23 13.08
N SER A 28 7.25 -29.13 13.87
CA SER A 28 5.97 -28.55 13.45
C SER A 28 5.69 -27.23 14.14
N VAL A 29 5.23 -26.25 13.36
CA VAL A 29 4.78 -24.95 13.87
C VAL A 29 3.40 -25.12 14.51
N VAL A 30 3.30 -24.86 15.82
CA VAL A 30 2.04 -24.98 16.57
C VAL A 30 1.37 -23.63 16.84
N ASP A 31 2.14 -22.54 16.82
CA ASP A 31 1.60 -21.18 16.99
C ASP A 31 2.45 -20.17 16.21
N VAL A 32 1.79 -19.20 15.57
CA VAL A 32 2.38 -18.06 14.86
C VAL A 32 1.50 -16.87 15.13
N LYS A 33 2.12 -15.77 15.55
CA LYS A 33 1.45 -14.51 15.84
C LYS A 33 2.29 -13.36 15.31
N LEU A 34 1.73 -12.61 14.37
CA LEU A 34 2.19 -11.26 14.05
C LEU A 34 1.54 -10.32 15.07
N LYS A 35 2.33 -9.85 16.03
CA LYS A 35 1.81 -9.04 17.13
C LYS A 35 1.86 -7.57 16.76
N ILE A 36 0.72 -6.95 16.48
CA ILE A 36 0.65 -5.49 16.37
C ILE A 36 0.18 -4.95 17.72
N PHE A 37 1.06 -4.22 18.41
CA PHE A 37 0.77 -3.66 19.73
C PHE A 37 0.76 -2.13 19.74
N GLU A 38 0.88 -1.50 18.58
CA GLU A 38 0.69 -0.06 18.43
C GLU A 38 -0.72 0.37 18.91
N PRO A 39 -0.84 1.44 19.71
CA PRO A 39 -2.13 1.86 20.24
C PRO A 39 -3.10 2.29 19.13
N PRO A 40 -4.39 1.88 19.19
CA PRO A 40 -5.38 2.36 18.25
C PRO A 40 -5.55 3.87 18.36
N ARG A 41 -5.65 4.55 17.22
CA ARG A 41 -5.77 6.02 17.16
C ARG A 41 -7.19 6.55 16.95
N PHE A 42 -8.18 5.65 16.85
CA PHE A 42 -9.61 5.96 16.85
C PHE A 42 -10.07 6.94 15.74
N PHE A 43 -9.43 6.90 14.57
CA PHE A 43 -9.74 7.81 13.45
C PHE A 43 -11.20 7.73 13.01
N GLU A 44 -11.77 6.54 12.93
CA GLU A 44 -13.19 6.32 12.60
C GLU A 44 -14.12 7.04 13.58
N GLY A 45 -13.81 6.98 14.88
CA GLY A 45 -14.55 7.71 15.92
C GLY A 45 -14.35 9.22 15.83
N PHE A 46 -13.12 9.70 15.54
CA PHE A 46 -12.82 11.14 15.40
C PHE A 46 -13.45 11.80 14.18
N LEU A 47 -13.75 11.02 13.16
CA LEU A 47 -14.43 11.48 11.94
C LEU A 47 -15.91 11.73 12.16
N ARG A 48 -16.57 11.04 13.10
CA ARG A 48 -17.99 11.26 13.41
C ARG A 48 -18.24 12.70 13.88
N GLY A 49 -19.24 13.36 13.29
CA GLY A 49 -19.61 14.76 13.52
C GLY A 49 -18.75 15.78 12.76
N ARG A 50 -17.69 15.36 12.05
CA ARG A 50 -16.86 16.24 11.23
C ARG A 50 -17.52 16.56 9.90
N ASP A 51 -17.11 17.68 9.30
CA ASP A 51 -17.50 18.01 7.94
C ASP A 51 -16.84 17.06 6.93
N PHE A 52 -17.56 16.67 5.87
CA PHE A 52 -17.00 15.81 4.83
C PHE A 52 -15.72 16.39 4.20
N ASN A 53 -15.56 17.72 4.17
CA ASN A 53 -14.35 18.37 3.66
C ASN A 53 -13.12 18.18 4.56
N GLU A 54 -13.31 17.90 5.86
CA GLU A 54 -12.20 17.68 6.80
C GLU A 54 -11.64 16.26 6.69
N ALA A 55 -12.39 15.33 6.09
CA ALA A 55 -12.04 13.90 6.10
C ALA A 55 -10.67 13.64 5.48
N SER A 56 -10.37 14.21 4.32
CA SER A 56 -9.06 14.04 3.67
C SER A 56 -7.91 14.54 4.55
N ASP A 57 -8.08 15.67 5.22
CA ASP A 57 -7.04 16.16 6.12
C ASP A 57 -6.86 15.25 7.32
N ILE A 58 -7.96 14.82 7.95
CA ILE A 58 -7.89 13.93 9.11
C ILE A 58 -7.25 12.60 8.74
N THR A 59 -7.71 11.94 7.67
CA THR A 59 -7.21 10.61 7.27
C THR A 59 -5.77 10.64 6.79
N ALA A 60 -5.26 11.76 6.25
CA ALA A 60 -3.84 11.89 5.91
C ALA A 60 -2.91 11.65 7.11
N ARG A 61 -3.38 11.86 8.35
CA ARG A 61 -2.58 11.68 9.58
C ARG A 61 -2.55 10.23 10.07
N ILE A 62 -3.26 9.34 9.38
CA ILE A 62 -3.18 7.91 9.62
C ILE A 62 -1.76 7.42 9.32
N CYS A 63 -1.13 7.84 8.23
CA CYS A 63 0.20 7.36 7.89
C CYS A 63 1.06 8.47 7.30
N GLY A 64 2.30 8.58 7.80
CA GLY A 64 3.29 9.51 7.25
C GLY A 64 3.94 9.05 5.95
N ILE A 65 3.75 7.78 5.53
CA ILE A 65 4.32 7.22 4.30
C ILE A 65 3.32 7.20 3.15
N CYS A 66 2.05 6.84 3.40
CA CYS A 66 1.01 6.80 2.36
C CYS A 66 -0.20 7.71 2.64
N PRO A 67 0.00 9.02 2.93
CA PRO A 67 -1.10 9.92 3.23
C PRO A 67 -2.00 10.24 2.03
N VAL A 68 -1.46 10.24 0.80
CA VAL A 68 -2.23 10.47 -0.43
C VAL A 68 -3.27 9.37 -0.60
N ALA A 69 -2.92 8.11 -0.34
CA ALA A 69 -3.88 7.02 -0.45
C ALA A 69 -5.09 7.19 0.48
N TYR A 70 -4.86 7.61 1.73
CA TYR A 70 -5.94 7.91 2.68
C TYR A 70 -6.75 9.14 2.27
N GLN A 71 -6.11 10.15 1.68
CA GLN A 71 -6.78 11.34 1.20
C GLN A 71 -7.68 11.04 0.01
N MET A 72 -7.17 10.29 -0.97
CA MET A 72 -7.92 9.93 -2.16
C MET A 72 -9.05 8.97 -1.84
N SER A 73 -8.83 7.96 -0.98
CA SER A 73 -9.92 7.09 -0.54
C SER A 73 -11.02 7.89 0.16
N ALA A 74 -10.66 8.80 1.08
CA ALA A 74 -11.64 9.68 1.69
C ALA A 74 -12.38 10.54 0.66
N VAL A 75 -11.66 11.21 -0.25
CA VAL A 75 -12.27 12.08 -1.27
C VAL A 75 -13.17 11.30 -2.22
N HIS A 76 -12.74 10.16 -2.74
CA HIS A 76 -13.53 9.35 -3.66
C HIS A 76 -14.80 8.83 -2.99
N ALA A 77 -14.72 8.40 -1.72
CA ALA A 77 -15.91 7.99 -0.98
C ALA A 77 -16.87 9.17 -0.74
N MET A 78 -16.38 10.36 -0.40
CA MET A 78 -17.24 11.55 -0.26
C MET A 78 -17.89 11.95 -1.57
N GLU A 79 -17.15 11.92 -2.68
CA GLU A 79 -17.68 12.20 -4.01
C GLU A 79 -18.73 11.19 -4.44
N ASN A 80 -18.52 9.91 -4.12
CA ASN A 80 -19.51 8.86 -4.31
C ASN A 80 -20.80 9.14 -3.51
N ALA A 81 -20.68 9.46 -2.21
CA ALA A 81 -21.85 9.83 -1.38
C ALA A 81 -22.59 11.05 -1.94
N LEU A 82 -21.85 12.03 -2.46
CA LEU A 82 -22.38 13.29 -2.93
C LEU A 82 -22.80 13.26 -4.42
N GLY A 83 -22.59 12.14 -5.11
CA GLY A 83 -22.91 11.97 -6.54
C GLY A 83 -22.12 12.91 -7.44
N VAL A 84 -20.86 13.17 -7.10
CA VAL A 84 -19.94 14.02 -7.84
C VAL A 84 -18.98 13.12 -8.63
N GLN A 85 -18.82 13.40 -9.91
CA GLN A 85 -17.83 12.74 -10.76
C GLN A 85 -16.74 13.74 -11.13
N VAL A 86 -15.48 13.38 -10.90
CA VAL A 86 -14.30 14.20 -11.24
C VAL A 86 -13.59 13.54 -12.41
N ASP A 87 -13.65 14.18 -13.58
CA ASP A 87 -13.08 13.66 -14.83
C ASP A 87 -11.96 14.56 -15.38
N GLY A 88 -11.39 14.16 -16.51
CA GLY A 88 -10.46 14.96 -17.30
C GLY A 88 -9.17 15.29 -16.53
N PRO A 89 -8.60 16.51 -16.70
CA PRO A 89 -7.27 16.77 -16.15
C PRO A 89 -7.22 16.82 -14.62
N LEU A 90 -8.35 17.04 -13.91
CA LEU A 90 -8.38 16.94 -12.45
C LEU A 90 -8.17 15.49 -11.98
N ARG A 91 -8.79 14.54 -12.68
CA ARG A 91 -8.64 13.11 -12.46
C ARG A 91 -7.21 12.65 -12.76
N ASP A 92 -6.63 13.14 -13.84
CA ASP A 92 -5.22 12.88 -14.17
C ASP A 92 -4.25 13.45 -13.11
N LEU A 93 -4.53 14.64 -12.57
CA LEU A 93 -3.73 15.20 -11.48
C LEU A 93 -3.80 14.35 -10.20
N ARG A 94 -4.94 13.73 -9.89
CA ARG A 94 -5.03 12.78 -8.76
C ARG A 94 -4.16 11.55 -8.99
N ARG A 95 -4.14 11.01 -10.21
CA ARG A 95 -3.24 9.92 -10.60
C ARG A 95 -1.78 10.34 -10.52
N LEU A 96 -1.43 11.55 -10.98
CA LEU A 96 -0.08 12.08 -10.85
C LEU A 96 0.36 12.16 -9.38
N LEU A 97 -0.52 12.64 -8.50
CA LEU A 97 -0.22 12.68 -7.06
C LEU A 97 0.05 11.28 -6.49
N TYR A 98 -0.74 10.29 -6.92
CA TYR A 98 -0.55 8.88 -6.58
C TYR A 98 0.78 8.32 -7.07
N CYS A 99 1.20 8.65 -8.30
CA CYS A 99 2.52 8.29 -8.81
C CYS A 99 3.62 8.81 -7.88
N GLY A 100 3.48 10.02 -7.35
CA GLY A 100 4.39 10.59 -6.34
C GLY A 100 4.54 9.70 -5.11
N GLU A 101 3.42 9.33 -4.51
CA GLU A 101 3.38 8.46 -3.33
C GLU A 101 3.95 7.05 -3.61
N TRP A 102 3.57 6.44 -4.74
CA TRP A 102 4.08 5.12 -5.11
C TRP A 102 5.59 5.13 -5.33
N ILE A 103 6.12 6.13 -6.05
CA ILE A 103 7.57 6.28 -6.25
C ILE A 103 8.27 6.40 -4.90
N GLU A 104 7.81 7.27 -3.99
CA GLU A 104 8.48 7.44 -2.70
C GLU A 104 8.37 6.20 -1.80
N SER A 105 7.18 5.60 -1.69
CA SER A 105 6.89 4.52 -0.74
C SER A 105 7.56 3.22 -1.18
N HIS A 106 7.44 2.85 -2.45
CA HIS A 106 8.10 1.65 -2.96
C HIS A 106 9.62 1.79 -2.92
N THR A 107 10.16 2.94 -3.31
CA THR A 107 11.60 3.17 -3.27
C THR A 107 12.13 3.11 -1.83
N LEU A 108 11.43 3.72 -0.87
CA LEU A 108 11.76 3.61 0.55
C LEU A 108 11.82 2.14 0.98
N HIS A 109 10.80 1.34 0.67
CA HIS A 109 10.76 -0.07 1.02
C HIS A 109 11.87 -0.88 0.36
N ILE A 110 12.02 -0.79 -0.98
CA ILE A 110 13.00 -1.54 -1.76
C ILE A 110 14.41 -1.30 -1.20
N TYR A 111 14.82 -0.05 -1.07
CA TYR A 111 16.20 0.29 -0.77
C TYR A 111 16.54 0.34 0.71
N MET A 112 15.61 0.82 1.55
CA MET A 112 15.91 1.08 2.96
C MET A 112 15.50 -0.08 3.87
N LEU A 113 14.47 -0.84 3.48
CA LEU A 113 13.87 -1.85 4.34
C LEU A 113 14.16 -3.27 3.87
N HIS A 114 14.03 -3.53 2.58
CA HIS A 114 14.00 -4.90 2.05
C HIS A 114 15.32 -5.39 1.45
N ALA A 115 15.98 -4.59 0.59
CA ALA A 115 17.28 -4.95 0.01
C ALA A 115 18.36 -5.34 1.03
N PRO A 116 18.46 -4.71 2.22
CA PRO A 116 19.40 -5.15 3.25
C PRO A 116 19.25 -6.63 3.63
N ASP A 117 18.03 -7.19 3.61
CA ASP A 117 17.83 -8.63 3.92
C ASP A 117 18.49 -9.56 2.91
N PHE A 118 18.39 -9.22 1.63
CA PHE A 118 18.96 -10.01 0.54
C PHE A 118 20.49 -9.91 0.48
N LEU A 119 21.04 -8.79 0.94
CA LEU A 119 22.46 -8.50 0.91
C LEU A 119 23.16 -8.77 2.25
N GLY A 120 22.43 -9.22 3.28
CA GLY A 120 22.99 -9.57 4.58
C GLY A 120 23.40 -8.37 5.45
N TYR A 121 22.74 -7.21 5.28
CA TYR A 121 23.00 -6.01 6.07
C TYR A 121 21.88 -5.76 7.09
N PRO A 122 22.20 -5.35 8.34
CA PRO A 122 21.20 -5.04 9.36
C PRO A 122 20.31 -3.86 8.99
N ASP A 123 20.84 -2.92 8.21
CA ASP A 123 20.17 -1.70 7.77
C ASP A 123 20.85 -1.10 6.52
N ALA A 124 20.16 -0.14 5.89
CA ALA A 124 20.65 0.52 4.70
C ALA A 124 21.87 1.44 4.94
N ILE A 125 22.13 1.89 6.17
CA ILE A 125 23.29 2.73 6.50
C ILE A 125 24.57 1.88 6.48
N LYS A 126 24.52 0.66 7.03
CA LYS A 126 25.61 -0.31 6.92
C LYS A 126 25.79 -0.76 5.47
N MET A 127 24.69 -1.04 4.77
CA MET A 127 24.71 -1.37 3.35
C MET A 127 25.37 -0.26 2.51
N ALA A 128 25.15 1.02 2.85
CA ALA A 128 25.72 2.15 2.12
C ALA A 128 27.25 2.21 2.14
N LYS A 129 27.93 1.53 3.07
CA LYS A 129 29.40 1.47 3.09
C LYS A 129 29.96 0.75 1.88
N ASP A 130 29.28 -0.31 1.45
CA ASP A 130 29.72 -1.17 0.35
C ASP A 130 28.90 -0.91 -0.93
N HIS A 131 27.66 -0.44 -0.78
CA HIS A 131 26.71 -0.20 -1.87
C HIS A 131 26.23 1.26 -1.94
N LYS A 132 27.13 2.22 -1.71
CA LYS A 132 26.82 3.66 -1.67
C LYS A 132 25.95 4.15 -2.83
N ALA A 133 26.36 3.84 -4.07
CA ALA A 133 25.66 4.29 -5.28
C ALA A 133 24.22 3.76 -5.38
N ILE A 134 23.98 2.54 -4.88
CA ILE A 134 22.65 1.92 -4.84
C ILE A 134 21.76 2.68 -3.84
N VAL A 135 22.28 2.96 -2.64
CA VAL A 135 21.53 3.72 -1.63
C VAL A 135 21.25 5.16 -2.09
N GLU A 136 22.21 5.82 -2.72
CA GLU A 136 22.03 7.17 -3.29
C GLU A 136 20.99 7.19 -4.43
N ARG A 137 20.97 6.16 -5.29
CA ARG A 137 19.92 6.00 -6.31
C ARG A 137 18.55 5.91 -5.67
N GLY A 138 18.39 5.09 -4.61
CA GLY A 138 17.15 4.99 -3.84
C GLY A 138 16.72 6.33 -3.23
N LEU A 139 17.63 7.04 -2.56
CA LEU A 139 17.31 8.35 -1.97
C LEU A 139 16.88 9.38 -3.03
N LYS A 140 17.54 9.40 -4.19
CA LYS A 140 17.22 10.32 -5.28
C LYS A 140 15.90 9.96 -5.98
N LEU A 141 15.59 8.68 -6.14
CA LEU A 141 14.27 8.20 -6.60
C LEU A 141 13.17 8.60 -5.63
N LYS A 142 13.37 8.40 -4.31
CA LYS A 142 12.41 8.85 -3.30
C LYS A 142 12.15 10.34 -3.42
N LYS A 143 13.23 11.14 -3.54
CA LYS A 143 13.14 12.59 -3.71
C LYS A 143 12.33 12.99 -4.95
N ALA A 144 12.42 12.24 -6.06
CA ALA A 144 11.62 12.51 -7.25
C ALA A 144 10.11 12.34 -7.00
N GLY A 145 9.71 11.27 -6.30
CA GLY A 145 8.33 11.07 -5.87
C GLY A 145 7.86 12.21 -4.95
N ASN A 146 8.65 12.54 -3.93
CA ASN A 146 8.39 13.65 -3.01
C ASN A 146 8.22 14.99 -3.71
N GLN A 147 8.94 15.24 -4.81
CA GLN A 147 8.82 16.49 -5.56
C GLN A 147 7.47 16.59 -6.29
N ILE A 148 6.90 15.48 -6.77
CA ILE A 148 5.53 15.45 -7.26
C ILE A 148 4.57 15.85 -6.13
N VAL A 149 4.66 15.17 -4.99
CA VAL A 149 3.75 15.35 -3.85
C VAL A 149 3.88 16.75 -3.26
N SER A 150 5.10 17.28 -3.14
CA SER A 150 5.34 18.63 -2.64
C SER A 150 4.81 19.71 -3.58
N LEU A 151 5.04 19.60 -4.89
CA LEU A 151 4.56 20.58 -5.86
C LEU A 151 3.02 20.54 -5.96
N LEU A 152 2.44 19.38 -6.23
CA LEU A 152 1.01 19.25 -6.47
C LEU A 152 0.19 19.22 -5.18
N GLY A 153 0.69 18.56 -4.14
CA GLY A 153 0.04 18.41 -2.83
C GLY A 153 0.32 19.56 -1.86
N GLY A 154 1.29 20.43 -2.15
CA GLY A 154 1.70 21.58 -1.33
C GLY A 154 2.65 21.23 -0.17
N ARG A 155 2.72 19.95 0.22
CA ARG A 155 3.62 19.41 1.24
C ARG A 155 4.00 17.99 0.87
N GLU A 156 5.24 17.60 1.17
CA GLU A 156 5.71 16.22 0.96
C GLU A 156 4.96 15.22 1.85
N ILE A 157 4.80 15.54 3.14
CA ILE A 157 4.07 14.70 4.10
C ILE A 157 2.80 15.41 4.54
N HIS A 158 1.69 14.66 4.49
CA HIS A 158 0.32 15.12 4.70
C HIS A 158 0.00 16.33 3.79
N PRO A 159 -0.16 16.09 2.47
CA PRO A 159 -0.56 17.11 1.50
C PRO A 159 -1.80 17.88 1.93
N VAL A 160 -1.94 19.12 1.49
CA VAL A 160 -3.04 20.03 1.89
C VAL A 160 -3.78 20.63 0.69
N ASN A 161 -3.34 20.32 -0.53
CA ASN A 161 -3.95 20.88 -1.74
C ASN A 161 -5.16 20.06 -2.25
N ILE A 162 -5.43 18.90 -1.66
CA ILE A 162 -6.53 18.01 -2.05
C ILE A 162 -7.84 18.48 -1.41
N ARG A 163 -8.95 18.39 -2.16
CA ARG A 163 -10.30 18.57 -1.62
C ARG A 163 -11.32 17.70 -2.35
N VAL A 164 -12.50 17.57 -1.75
CA VAL A 164 -13.67 17.02 -2.42
C VAL A 164 -14.02 17.89 -3.62
N GLY A 165 -14.17 17.26 -4.79
CA GLY A 165 -14.38 17.90 -6.09
C GLY A 165 -13.11 18.33 -6.84
N GLY A 166 -11.90 18.20 -6.26
CA GLY A 166 -10.65 18.52 -6.98
C GLY A 166 -9.48 18.96 -6.08
N PHE A 167 -8.93 20.13 -6.37
CA PHE A 167 -7.79 20.73 -5.67
C PHE A 167 -8.11 22.15 -5.19
N TYR A 168 -7.36 22.66 -4.19
CA TYR A 168 -7.45 24.07 -3.78
C TYR A 168 -6.72 24.99 -4.77
N LYS A 169 -5.60 24.53 -5.33
CA LYS A 169 -4.74 25.26 -6.26
C LYS A 169 -4.32 24.37 -7.43
N LEU A 170 -4.30 24.96 -8.63
CA LEU A 170 -3.73 24.36 -9.84
C LEU A 170 -2.44 25.07 -10.26
N PHE A 171 -1.62 24.34 -11.00
CA PHE A 171 -0.33 24.80 -11.50
C PHE A 171 -0.33 24.87 -13.03
N THR A 172 0.50 25.75 -13.57
CA THR A 172 0.75 25.85 -15.01
C THR A 172 1.71 24.75 -15.47
N ARG A 173 1.69 24.41 -16.75
CA ARG A 173 2.65 23.44 -17.33
C ARG A 173 4.11 23.82 -17.07
N LYS A 174 4.43 25.12 -17.11
CA LYS A 174 5.76 25.65 -16.84
C LYS A 174 6.26 25.33 -15.43
N GLU A 175 5.36 25.33 -14.44
CA GLU A 175 5.72 24.97 -13.05
C GLU A 175 6.08 23.49 -12.91
N PHE A 176 5.61 22.63 -13.81
CA PHE A 176 5.96 21.21 -13.87
C PHE A 176 7.23 20.91 -14.69
N GLU A 177 7.76 21.85 -15.48
CA GLU A 177 8.93 21.59 -16.35
C GLU A 177 10.16 21.03 -15.59
N PRO A 178 10.57 21.57 -14.43
CA PRO A 178 11.71 21.02 -13.69
C PRO A 178 11.48 19.58 -13.19
N LEU A 179 10.21 19.24 -12.93
CA LEU A 179 9.80 17.92 -12.49
C LEU A 179 9.90 16.90 -13.64
N ILE A 180 9.57 17.30 -14.87
CA ILE A 180 9.65 16.41 -16.05
C ILE A 180 11.08 15.90 -16.26
N GLU A 181 12.10 16.76 -16.19
CA GLU A 181 13.50 16.32 -16.32
C GLU A 181 13.93 15.40 -15.18
N THR A 182 13.45 15.67 -13.97
CA THR A 182 13.71 14.78 -12.83
C THR A 182 13.05 13.41 -13.03
N LEU A 183 11.83 13.37 -13.57
CA LEU A 183 11.11 12.13 -13.82
C LEU A 183 11.67 11.31 -14.98
N LYS A 184 12.24 11.96 -16.01
CA LYS A 184 12.99 11.25 -17.06
C LYS A 184 14.16 10.47 -16.45
N TRP A 185 14.97 11.14 -15.62
CA TRP A 185 16.03 10.47 -14.87
C TRP A 185 15.47 9.38 -13.94
N ALA A 186 14.36 9.65 -13.25
CA ALA A 186 13.77 8.69 -12.31
C ALA A 186 13.26 7.43 -13.01
N ARG A 187 12.67 7.55 -14.20
CA ARG A 187 12.25 6.40 -15.02
C ARG A 187 13.44 5.52 -15.40
N ASP A 188 14.53 6.13 -15.86
CA ASP A 188 15.74 5.37 -16.23
C ASP A 188 16.37 4.69 -15.00
N ALA A 189 16.41 5.40 -13.85
CA ALA A 189 16.87 4.83 -12.59
C ALA A 189 15.95 3.73 -12.04
N ALA A 190 14.63 3.82 -12.27
CA ALA A 190 13.66 2.80 -11.91
C ALA A 190 13.86 1.53 -12.74
N LEU A 191 14.13 1.67 -14.04
CA LEU A 191 14.50 0.53 -14.91
C LEU A 191 15.78 -0.16 -14.41
N GLU A 192 16.81 0.61 -14.03
CA GLU A 192 18.01 0.07 -13.39
C GLU A 192 17.73 -0.59 -12.02
N THR A 193 16.69 -0.15 -11.33
CA THR A 193 16.23 -0.79 -10.07
C THR A 193 15.61 -2.16 -10.35
N VAL A 194 14.79 -2.28 -11.39
CA VAL A 194 14.24 -3.58 -11.84
C VAL A 194 15.36 -4.56 -12.18
N ARG A 195 16.33 -4.11 -13.00
CA ARG A 195 17.49 -4.94 -13.39
C ARG A 195 18.32 -5.39 -12.19
N TRP A 196 18.57 -4.49 -11.25
CA TRP A 196 19.33 -4.80 -10.05
C TRP A 196 18.59 -5.75 -9.10
N THR A 197 17.32 -5.49 -8.82
CA THR A 197 16.52 -6.34 -7.92
C THR A 197 16.33 -7.75 -8.49
N ALA A 198 16.28 -7.91 -9.81
CA ALA A 198 16.24 -9.20 -10.48
C ALA A 198 17.45 -10.11 -10.19
N GLN A 199 18.59 -9.53 -9.79
CA GLN A 199 19.82 -10.26 -9.50
C GLN A 199 19.93 -10.72 -8.04
N LEU A 200 18.98 -10.33 -7.18
CA LEU A 200 19.01 -10.70 -5.77
C LEU A 200 18.71 -12.21 -5.58
N PRO A 201 19.23 -12.84 -4.52
CA PRO A 201 18.98 -14.25 -4.26
C PRO A 201 17.58 -14.45 -3.64
N PHE A 202 16.70 -15.16 -4.34
CA PHE A 202 15.37 -15.48 -3.83
C PHE A 202 15.29 -16.95 -3.41
N PRO A 203 14.83 -17.26 -2.18
CA PRO A 203 14.48 -18.62 -1.84
C PRO A 203 13.24 -19.07 -2.63
N ASP A 204 13.16 -20.35 -2.94
CA ASP A 204 11.95 -20.93 -3.54
C ASP A 204 10.86 -21.04 -2.48
N PHE A 205 9.77 -20.31 -2.68
CA PHE A 205 8.61 -20.34 -1.79
C PHE A 205 7.37 -19.85 -2.56
N GLU A 206 6.44 -20.74 -2.87
CA GLU A 206 5.23 -20.43 -3.62
C GLU A 206 4.02 -21.09 -2.92
N PRO A 207 3.47 -20.45 -1.87
CA PRO A 207 2.46 -21.07 -1.02
C PRO A 207 1.04 -21.08 -1.62
N GLY A 208 0.86 -20.42 -2.77
CA GLY A 208 -0.42 -20.21 -3.45
C GLY A 208 -1.29 -19.16 -2.76
N TYR A 209 -1.76 -18.16 -3.50
CA TYR A 209 -2.56 -17.05 -2.97
C TYR A 209 -3.87 -16.87 -3.73
N GLU A 210 -4.92 -16.48 -2.99
CA GLU A 210 -6.00 -15.70 -3.58
C GLU A 210 -5.58 -14.23 -3.57
N PHE A 211 -5.22 -13.70 -4.72
CA PHE A 211 -4.90 -12.28 -4.89
C PHE A 211 -6.18 -11.47 -5.00
N VAL A 212 -6.24 -10.31 -4.36
CA VAL A 212 -7.32 -9.34 -4.51
C VAL A 212 -6.72 -7.97 -4.81
N ALA A 213 -7.21 -7.32 -5.86
CA ALA A 213 -6.80 -5.98 -6.27
C ALA A 213 -7.96 -5.27 -6.98
N LEU A 214 -7.85 -3.96 -7.13
CA LEU A 214 -8.64 -3.25 -8.12
C LEU A 214 -8.27 -3.72 -9.53
N HIS A 215 -9.21 -3.56 -10.46
CA HIS A 215 -9.02 -3.75 -11.89
C HIS A 215 -9.75 -2.67 -12.67
N HIS A 216 -9.02 -2.03 -13.58
CA HIS A 216 -9.57 -1.09 -14.55
C HIS A 216 -9.30 -1.64 -15.96
N PRO A 217 -10.26 -1.55 -16.90
CA PRO A 217 -10.10 -2.14 -18.23
C PRO A 217 -8.89 -1.59 -19.00
N GLU A 218 -8.60 -0.30 -18.84
CA GLU A 218 -7.63 0.41 -19.68
C GLU A 218 -6.32 0.81 -18.99
N GLU A 219 -6.24 0.82 -17.66
CA GLU A 219 -5.08 1.37 -16.94
C GLU A 219 -4.72 0.54 -15.72
N TYR A 220 -3.45 0.61 -15.32
CA TYR A 220 -3.03 -0.06 -14.09
C TYR A 220 -3.61 0.71 -12.90
N PRO A 221 -4.23 0.00 -11.94
CA PRO A 221 -5.16 0.63 -11.01
C PRO A 221 -4.43 1.43 -9.92
N PHE A 222 -4.88 2.67 -9.72
CA PHE A 222 -4.57 3.51 -8.56
C PHE A 222 -5.82 3.80 -7.72
N ASN A 223 -6.83 4.41 -8.34
CA ASN A 223 -7.95 5.04 -7.63
C ASN A 223 -9.31 4.49 -8.00
N GLU A 224 -9.40 3.77 -9.11
CA GLU A 224 -10.65 3.45 -9.79
C GLU A 224 -10.58 2.02 -10.33
N GLY A 225 -11.74 1.40 -10.49
CA GLY A 225 -11.89 0.04 -10.96
C GLY A 225 -12.81 -0.78 -10.06
N ARG A 226 -13.02 -2.02 -10.48
CA ARG A 226 -13.77 -3.04 -9.73
C ARG A 226 -12.82 -3.86 -8.88
N LEU A 227 -13.31 -4.38 -7.76
CA LEU A 227 -12.53 -5.30 -6.92
C LEU A 227 -12.62 -6.70 -7.52
N ILE A 228 -11.48 -7.25 -7.93
CA ILE A 228 -11.43 -8.61 -8.48
C ILE A 228 -10.50 -9.51 -7.67
N SER A 229 -10.71 -10.83 -7.77
CA SER A 229 -9.78 -11.81 -7.21
C SER A 229 -9.32 -12.86 -8.23
N SER A 230 -8.16 -13.45 -7.97
CA SER A 230 -7.63 -14.56 -8.78
C SER A 230 -8.48 -15.84 -8.71
N SER A 231 -9.49 -15.85 -7.83
CA SER A 231 -10.44 -16.96 -7.65
C SER A 231 -11.88 -16.56 -7.99
N GLY A 232 -12.06 -15.52 -8.82
CA GLY A 232 -13.35 -15.20 -9.46
C GLY A 232 -14.25 -14.20 -8.72
N LEU A 233 -13.76 -13.49 -7.70
CA LEU A 233 -14.47 -12.31 -7.21
C LEU A 233 -14.45 -11.24 -8.28
N ASP A 234 -15.58 -10.55 -8.48
CA ASP A 234 -15.68 -9.37 -9.32
C ASP A 234 -16.86 -8.52 -8.84
N ILE A 235 -16.58 -7.48 -8.05
CA ILE A 235 -17.60 -6.69 -7.35
C ILE A 235 -17.33 -5.18 -7.42
N GLU A 236 -18.38 -4.39 -7.23
CA GLU A 236 -18.26 -2.96 -6.95
C GLU A 236 -17.74 -2.71 -5.53
N CYS A 237 -17.12 -1.54 -5.31
CA CYS A 237 -16.61 -1.18 -3.99
C CYS A 237 -17.72 -1.10 -2.92
N SER A 238 -18.96 -0.78 -3.31
CA SER A 238 -20.13 -0.76 -2.43
C SER A 238 -20.51 -2.13 -1.88
N GLU A 239 -20.08 -3.20 -2.53
CA GLU A 239 -20.36 -4.58 -2.14
C GLU A 239 -19.25 -5.13 -1.20
N TYR A 240 -18.20 -4.35 -0.89
CA TYR A 240 -17.05 -4.80 -0.09
C TYR A 240 -17.49 -5.47 1.23
N GLU A 241 -18.39 -4.83 1.97
CA GLU A 241 -18.81 -5.33 3.29
C GLU A 241 -19.72 -6.56 3.22
N GLU A 242 -20.21 -6.91 2.04
CA GLU A 242 -20.94 -8.14 1.79
C GLU A 242 -19.98 -9.33 1.61
N HIS A 243 -18.77 -9.09 1.12
CA HIS A 243 -17.79 -10.14 0.77
C HIS A 243 -16.59 -10.23 1.72
N PHE A 244 -16.26 -9.16 2.42
CA PHE A 244 -15.13 -9.08 3.35
C PHE A 244 -15.62 -8.94 4.78
N GLN A 245 -14.86 -9.47 5.74
CA GLN A 245 -15.13 -9.32 7.16
C GLN A 245 -13.85 -9.05 7.92
N GLU A 246 -13.97 -8.31 9.02
CA GLU A 246 -12.88 -8.03 9.95
C GLU A 246 -13.17 -8.66 11.30
N THR A 247 -12.14 -9.26 11.90
CA THR A 247 -12.25 -9.93 13.19
C THR A 247 -11.15 -9.46 14.12
N HIS A 248 -11.46 -9.31 15.39
CA HIS A 248 -10.47 -9.03 16.41
C HIS A 248 -9.76 -10.33 16.82
N VAL A 249 -8.44 -10.27 16.99
CA VAL A 249 -7.65 -11.39 17.53
C VAL A 249 -6.92 -10.93 18.77
N GLU A 250 -6.70 -11.82 19.73
CA GLU A 250 -6.17 -11.47 21.05
C GLU A 250 -4.76 -10.83 20.99
N HIS A 251 -3.96 -11.22 19.99
CA HIS A 251 -2.55 -10.83 19.90
C HIS A 251 -2.26 -9.62 19.01
N SER A 252 -3.29 -8.98 18.45
CA SER A 252 -3.16 -7.83 17.54
C SER A 252 -4.19 -6.76 17.88
N LYS A 253 -3.75 -5.51 17.97
CA LYS A 253 -4.64 -4.33 18.09
C LYS A 253 -5.21 -3.89 16.74
N ALA A 254 -4.70 -4.45 15.63
CA ALA A 254 -5.25 -4.27 14.30
C ALA A 254 -6.20 -5.43 13.98
N LEU A 255 -7.31 -5.13 13.30
CA LEU A 255 -8.26 -6.14 12.88
C LEU A 255 -7.66 -7.06 11.82
N HIS A 256 -8.08 -8.33 11.82
CA HIS A 256 -7.73 -9.31 10.78
C HIS A 256 -8.86 -9.38 9.77
N SER A 257 -8.57 -9.03 8.51
CA SER A 257 -9.54 -9.16 7.43
C SER A 257 -9.50 -10.56 6.80
N ALA A 258 -10.64 -10.98 6.29
CA ALA A 258 -10.81 -12.22 5.53
C ALA A 258 -11.91 -12.04 4.48
N LEU A 259 -11.79 -12.75 3.35
CA LEU A 259 -12.91 -13.02 2.48
C LEU A 259 -13.89 -13.93 3.23
N LYS A 260 -15.16 -13.56 3.25
CA LYS A 260 -16.21 -14.43 3.78
C LYS A 260 -16.17 -15.75 3.01
N GLU A 261 -16.33 -16.85 3.75
CA GLU A 261 -16.32 -18.24 3.26
C GLU A 261 -14.97 -18.76 2.71
N ARG A 262 -14.07 -17.91 2.22
CA ARG A 262 -12.78 -18.31 1.59
C ARG A 262 -11.55 -18.09 2.45
N GLY A 263 -11.59 -17.17 3.42
CA GLY A 263 -10.52 -16.99 4.39
C GLY A 263 -9.49 -15.92 4.00
N SER A 264 -8.20 -16.25 4.11
CA SER A 264 -7.09 -15.32 3.86
C SER A 264 -7.00 -14.95 2.39
N TYR A 265 -6.49 -13.74 2.12
CA TYR A 265 -6.23 -13.25 0.78
C TYR A 265 -5.03 -12.31 0.79
N PHE A 266 -4.43 -12.09 -0.38
CA PHE A 266 -3.23 -11.29 -0.54
C PHE A 266 -3.58 -10.01 -1.31
N VAL A 267 -3.27 -8.85 -0.73
CA VAL A 267 -3.34 -7.53 -1.40
C VAL A 267 -1.94 -6.92 -1.55
N GLY A 268 -1.80 -5.97 -2.47
CA GLY A 268 -0.54 -5.24 -2.67
C GLY A 268 0.06 -5.43 -4.06
N PRO A 269 1.35 -5.07 -4.25
CA PRO A 269 2.00 -5.06 -5.55
C PRO A 269 1.87 -6.37 -6.32
N MET A 270 2.05 -7.50 -5.65
CA MET A 270 1.91 -8.81 -6.30
C MET A 270 0.47 -9.08 -6.73
N ALA A 271 -0.53 -8.73 -5.92
CA ALA A 271 -1.92 -8.91 -6.31
C ALA A 271 -2.26 -8.09 -7.54
N ARG A 272 -1.90 -6.80 -7.54
CA ARG A 272 -2.07 -5.92 -8.70
C ARG A 272 -1.36 -6.45 -9.93
N TYR A 273 -0.10 -6.87 -9.80
CA TYR A 273 0.69 -7.38 -10.92
C TYR A 273 0.06 -8.63 -11.55
N ASN A 274 -0.33 -9.60 -10.72
CA ASN A 274 -0.92 -10.86 -11.20
C ASN A 274 -2.28 -10.64 -11.88
N LEU A 275 -3.07 -9.68 -11.40
CA LEU A 275 -4.42 -9.41 -11.89
C LEU A 275 -4.46 -8.39 -13.03
N ASN A 276 -3.44 -7.54 -13.16
CA ASN A 276 -3.42 -6.39 -14.06
C ASN A 276 -2.15 -6.30 -14.93
N PHE A 277 -1.49 -7.43 -15.20
CA PHE A 277 -0.25 -7.44 -15.99
C PHE A 277 -0.41 -6.74 -17.35
N ASP A 278 -1.56 -6.89 -18.00
CA ASP A 278 -1.81 -6.31 -19.32
C ASP A 278 -2.02 -4.79 -19.27
N GLN A 279 -2.45 -4.25 -18.12
CA GLN A 279 -2.67 -2.82 -17.90
C GLN A 279 -1.37 -2.04 -17.58
N LEU A 280 -0.26 -2.73 -17.28
CA LEU A 280 1.05 -2.09 -17.15
C LEU A 280 1.46 -1.37 -18.44
N SER A 281 2.28 -0.33 -18.34
CA SER A 281 2.81 0.32 -19.54
C SER A 281 3.70 -0.63 -20.36
N PRO A 282 3.86 -0.44 -21.68
CA PRO A 282 4.68 -1.31 -22.50
C PRO A 282 6.11 -1.48 -21.96
N MET A 283 6.71 -0.40 -21.46
CA MET A 283 8.05 -0.43 -20.86
C MET A 283 8.08 -1.25 -19.56
N ALA A 284 7.08 -1.09 -18.69
CA ALA A 284 6.99 -1.84 -17.44
C ALA A 284 6.76 -3.35 -17.69
N ARG A 285 5.91 -3.72 -18.66
CA ARG A 285 5.70 -5.13 -19.04
C ARG A 285 6.98 -5.76 -19.59
N GLN A 286 7.68 -5.05 -20.46
CA GLN A 286 8.94 -5.54 -21.01
C GLN A 286 9.99 -5.73 -19.91
N ALA A 287 10.17 -4.74 -19.04
CA ALA A 287 11.10 -4.83 -17.92
C ALA A 287 10.76 -5.98 -16.96
N ALA A 288 9.47 -6.25 -16.74
CA ALA A 288 9.02 -7.37 -15.94
C ALA A 288 9.45 -8.73 -16.53
N LEU A 289 9.24 -8.94 -17.83
CA LEU A 289 9.65 -10.17 -18.50
C LEU A 289 11.18 -10.31 -18.54
N GLU A 290 11.91 -9.22 -18.80
CA GLU A 290 13.38 -9.20 -18.80
C GLU A 290 13.99 -9.45 -17.41
N SER A 291 13.26 -9.13 -16.34
CA SER A 291 13.67 -9.42 -14.95
C SER A 291 13.53 -10.89 -14.56
N GLY A 292 13.03 -11.74 -15.47
CA GLY A 292 12.78 -13.17 -15.22
C GLY A 292 11.46 -13.47 -14.52
N LEU A 293 10.59 -12.47 -14.35
CA LEU A 293 9.20 -12.72 -13.98
C LEU A 293 8.41 -13.22 -15.19
N THR A 294 7.34 -13.95 -14.91
CA THR A 294 6.32 -14.28 -15.92
C THR A 294 5.15 -13.30 -15.80
N ARG A 295 4.06 -13.53 -16.54
CA ARG A 295 2.80 -12.78 -16.36
C ARG A 295 2.26 -12.84 -14.93
N THR A 296 2.65 -13.85 -14.17
CA THR A 296 2.30 -14.03 -12.76
C THR A 296 3.55 -14.12 -11.89
N CYS A 297 3.42 -13.73 -10.62
CA CYS A 297 4.45 -13.88 -9.60
C CYS A 297 3.82 -14.44 -8.32
N GLN A 298 4.18 -15.68 -7.97
CA GLN A 298 3.66 -16.38 -6.78
C GLN A 298 4.64 -16.41 -5.61
N ASN A 299 5.90 -16.01 -5.83
CA ASN A 299 6.91 -16.00 -4.80
C ASN A 299 6.97 -14.62 -4.10
N PRO A 300 6.62 -14.53 -2.80
CA PRO A 300 6.60 -13.26 -2.08
C PRO A 300 7.98 -12.62 -1.94
N PHE A 301 9.08 -13.38 -1.98
CA PHE A 301 10.43 -12.81 -1.95
C PHE A 301 10.76 -12.05 -3.24
N LYS A 302 10.11 -12.40 -4.36
CA LYS A 302 10.23 -11.65 -5.61
C LYS A 302 9.37 -10.38 -5.64
N SER A 303 8.61 -10.07 -4.56
CA SER A 303 7.80 -8.85 -4.48
C SER A 303 8.63 -7.57 -4.61
N ILE A 304 9.92 -7.60 -4.26
CA ILE A 304 10.85 -6.48 -4.44
C ILE A 304 11.06 -6.12 -5.92
N ILE A 305 11.04 -7.11 -6.82
CA ILE A 305 11.07 -6.89 -8.28
C ILE A 305 9.74 -6.26 -8.72
N VAL A 306 8.62 -6.80 -8.26
CA VAL A 306 7.28 -6.28 -8.59
C VAL A 306 7.11 -4.82 -8.16
N ARG A 307 7.54 -4.46 -6.95
CA ARG A 307 7.57 -3.06 -6.48
C ARG A 307 8.45 -2.18 -7.35
N SER A 308 9.59 -2.70 -7.84
CA SER A 308 10.48 -1.96 -8.73
C SER A 308 9.83 -1.70 -10.09
N ILE A 309 9.03 -2.64 -10.60
CA ILE A 309 8.21 -2.48 -11.80
C ILE A 309 7.12 -1.42 -11.57
N GLU A 310 6.49 -1.40 -10.39
CA GLU A 310 5.51 -0.36 -10.05
C GLU A 310 6.13 1.03 -9.91
N VAL A 311 7.36 1.16 -9.43
CA VAL A 311 8.11 2.44 -9.49
C VAL A 311 8.34 2.88 -10.94
N LEU A 312 8.75 1.95 -11.81
CA LEU A 312 8.96 2.23 -13.23
C LEU A 312 7.65 2.67 -13.90
N TYR A 313 6.55 1.95 -13.64
CA TYR A 313 5.22 2.30 -14.11
C TYR A 313 4.79 3.69 -13.64
N ALA A 314 4.93 3.98 -12.34
CA ALA A 314 4.54 5.29 -11.78
C ALA A 314 5.35 6.45 -12.39
N CYS A 315 6.65 6.26 -12.66
CA CYS A 315 7.46 7.24 -13.38
C CYS A 315 6.97 7.46 -14.81
N ASP A 316 6.65 6.38 -15.54
CA ASP A 316 6.18 6.44 -16.92
C ASP A 316 4.79 7.10 -17.01
N GLU A 317 3.88 6.75 -16.10
CA GLU A 317 2.54 7.33 -16.01
C GLU A 317 2.58 8.81 -15.61
N ALA A 318 3.44 9.19 -14.66
CA ALA A 318 3.63 10.60 -14.30
C ALA A 318 4.13 11.42 -15.50
N LEU A 319 5.07 10.88 -16.29
CA LEU A 319 5.55 11.53 -17.52
C LEU A 319 4.43 11.64 -18.57
N ARG A 320 3.63 10.58 -18.77
CA ARG A 320 2.49 10.60 -19.70
C ARG A 320 1.52 11.71 -19.33
N ILE A 321 1.10 11.78 -18.07
CA ILE A 321 0.16 12.80 -17.57
C ILE A 321 0.73 14.21 -17.78
N LEU A 322 1.99 14.44 -17.42
CA LEU A 322 2.61 15.77 -17.55
C LEU A 322 2.82 16.21 -19.01
N GLN A 323 3.01 15.26 -19.94
CA GLN A 323 3.16 15.58 -21.36
C GLN A 323 1.85 16.07 -22.00
N SER A 324 0.72 15.47 -21.60
CA SER A 324 -0.63 15.86 -22.05
C SER A 324 -1.31 16.88 -21.14
N TYR A 325 -0.65 17.34 -20.08
CA TYR A 325 -1.28 18.23 -19.11
C TYR A 325 -1.63 19.59 -19.72
N GLU A 326 -2.93 19.88 -19.67
CA GLU A 326 -3.50 21.21 -19.89
C GLU A 326 -4.19 21.65 -18.61
N LYS A 327 -3.88 22.88 -18.16
CA LYS A 327 -4.42 23.40 -16.91
C LYS A 327 -5.95 23.57 -17.03
N PRO A 328 -6.75 22.91 -16.18
CA PRO A 328 -8.19 23.15 -16.13
C PRO A 328 -8.53 24.62 -15.84
N GLU A 329 -9.69 25.06 -16.33
CA GLU A 329 -10.22 26.40 -16.02
C GLU A 329 -10.44 26.57 -14.51
N ARG A 330 -10.96 25.52 -13.85
CA ARG A 330 -11.30 25.54 -12.42
C ARG A 330 -10.54 24.45 -11.66
N PRO A 331 -10.12 24.76 -10.42
CA PRO A 331 -9.38 23.81 -9.59
C PRO A 331 -10.26 22.72 -8.97
N TYR A 332 -11.58 22.92 -8.92
CA TYR A 332 -12.53 21.95 -8.40
C TYR A 332 -13.93 22.13 -9.01
N ILE A 333 -14.74 21.09 -8.90
CA ILE A 333 -16.18 21.10 -9.16
C ILE A 333 -16.90 21.46 -7.85
N PRO A 334 -17.80 22.47 -7.81
CA PRO A 334 -18.58 22.78 -6.61
C PRO A 334 -19.39 21.57 -6.14
N VAL A 335 -19.41 21.35 -4.83
CA VAL A 335 -20.08 20.20 -4.22
C VAL A 335 -21.02 20.71 -3.14
N GLU A 336 -22.30 20.36 -3.28
CA GLU A 336 -23.33 20.67 -2.28
C GLU A 336 -23.52 19.45 -1.36
N PRO A 337 -23.65 19.67 -0.04
CA PRO A 337 -23.89 18.59 0.91
C PRO A 337 -25.27 17.95 0.66
N LYS A 338 -25.34 16.63 0.82
CA LYS A 338 -26.58 15.85 0.84
C LYS A 338 -26.37 14.57 1.66
N PRO A 339 -27.43 13.95 2.19
CA PRO A 339 -27.28 12.68 2.89
C PRO A 339 -26.93 11.58 1.89
N GLY A 340 -26.10 10.62 2.29
CA GLY A 340 -25.66 9.56 1.40
C GLY A 340 -24.68 8.58 2.04
N HIS A 341 -24.48 7.46 1.36
CA HIS A 341 -23.44 6.48 1.66
C HIS A 341 -22.38 6.55 0.58
N GLY A 342 -21.12 6.65 0.98
CA GLY A 342 -19.99 6.80 0.08
C GLY A 342 -19.00 5.66 0.27
N PHE A 343 -18.67 4.97 -0.82
CA PHE A 343 -17.76 3.83 -0.82
C PHE A 343 -16.61 4.09 -1.78
N SER A 344 -15.40 3.70 -1.38
CA SER A 344 -14.25 3.70 -2.28
C SER A 344 -13.23 2.64 -1.90
N CYS A 345 -12.62 2.05 -2.91
CA CYS A 345 -11.32 1.40 -2.77
C CYS A 345 -10.30 2.14 -3.61
N THR A 346 -9.10 2.29 -3.06
CA THR A 346 -7.91 2.69 -3.82
C THR A 346 -6.80 1.68 -3.61
N GLU A 347 -5.77 1.71 -4.45
CA GLU A 347 -4.58 0.88 -4.36
C GLU A 347 -3.44 1.65 -3.70
N ALA A 348 -3.46 1.72 -2.37
CA ALA A 348 -2.29 2.19 -1.63
C ALA A 348 -1.04 1.36 -2.02
N PRO A 349 0.18 1.86 -1.80
CA PRO A 349 1.41 1.11 -2.12
C PRO A 349 1.44 -0.32 -1.54
N ARG A 350 0.73 -0.55 -0.44
CA ARG A 350 0.67 -1.83 0.29
C ARG A 350 -0.52 -2.71 -0.06
N GLY A 351 -1.45 -2.23 -0.87
CA GLY A 351 -2.65 -2.95 -1.33
C GLY A 351 -3.92 -2.11 -1.25
N ILE A 352 -5.06 -2.78 -1.35
CA ILE A 352 -6.37 -2.14 -1.31
C ILE A 352 -6.55 -1.38 0.00
N LEU A 353 -7.03 -0.16 -0.08
CA LEU A 353 -7.49 0.66 1.03
C LEU A 353 -8.97 0.97 0.82
N TYR A 354 -9.83 0.42 1.67
CA TYR A 354 -11.28 0.62 1.61
C TYR A 354 -11.74 1.67 2.61
N HIS A 355 -12.58 2.58 2.15
CA HIS A 355 -13.24 3.59 2.97
C HIS A 355 -14.74 3.57 2.72
N HIS A 356 -15.51 3.66 3.81
CA HIS A 356 -16.96 3.88 3.79
C HIS A 356 -17.33 5.01 4.73
N TYR A 357 -18.21 5.91 4.26
CA TYR A 357 -18.77 6.99 5.06
C TYR A 357 -20.29 7.06 4.91
N GLN A 358 -20.95 7.47 5.98
CA GLN A 358 -22.35 7.88 5.97
C GLN A 358 -22.44 9.37 6.28
N LEU A 359 -23.15 10.14 5.45
CA LEU A 359 -23.33 11.58 5.58
C LEU A 359 -24.79 11.96 5.92
N ASP A 360 -24.96 13.02 6.70
CA ASP A 360 -26.26 13.67 6.91
C ASP A 360 -26.58 14.76 5.85
N GLU A 361 -27.72 15.42 5.99
CA GLU A 361 -28.18 16.47 5.09
C GLU A 361 -27.25 17.69 5.03
N GLN A 362 -26.45 17.93 6.07
CA GLN A 362 -25.48 19.02 6.14
C GLN A 362 -24.06 18.57 5.74
N GLY A 363 -23.89 17.31 5.31
CA GLY A 363 -22.60 16.74 4.95
C GLY A 363 -21.72 16.44 6.17
N LYS A 364 -22.31 16.28 7.36
CA LYS A 364 -21.58 15.76 8.52
C LYS A 364 -21.50 14.25 8.46
N ILE A 365 -20.34 13.74 8.87
CA ILE A 365 -20.08 12.30 8.91
C ILE A 365 -20.82 11.69 10.10
N LEU A 366 -21.78 10.82 9.84
CA LEU A 366 -22.49 10.04 10.85
C LEU A 366 -21.71 8.81 11.26
N ASP A 367 -21.08 8.15 10.29
CA ASP A 367 -20.26 6.97 10.50
C ASP A 367 -19.11 6.90 9.50
N ALA A 368 -18.02 6.24 9.88
CA ALA A 368 -16.82 6.07 9.08
C ALA A 368 -16.21 4.69 9.33
N LYS A 369 -15.79 4.03 8.26
CA LYS A 369 -15.06 2.75 8.29
C LYS A 369 -13.88 2.80 7.35
N ILE A 370 -12.72 2.35 7.83
CA ILE A 370 -11.44 2.40 7.13
C ILE A 370 -10.75 1.04 7.29
N VAL A 371 -10.59 0.32 6.17
CA VAL A 371 -9.93 -0.99 6.15
C VAL A 371 -8.59 -0.89 5.43
N PRO A 372 -7.48 -0.81 6.17
CA PRO A 372 -6.15 -0.56 5.61
C PRO A 372 -5.49 -1.83 5.05
N PRO A 373 -4.52 -1.71 4.13
CA PRO A 373 -3.94 -2.88 3.45
C PRO A 373 -3.24 -3.87 4.40
N THR A 374 -2.51 -3.36 5.41
CA THR A 374 -1.79 -4.22 6.36
C THR A 374 -2.75 -5.12 7.15
N SER A 375 -3.92 -4.60 7.56
CA SER A 375 -4.94 -5.37 8.29
C SER A 375 -5.42 -6.59 7.50
N GLN A 376 -5.47 -6.45 6.18
CA GLN A 376 -5.91 -7.48 5.24
C GLN A 376 -4.86 -8.57 5.02
N ASN A 377 -3.58 -8.20 5.02
CA ASN A 377 -2.47 -9.15 4.82
C ASN A 377 -2.05 -9.89 6.11
N GLN A 378 -2.47 -9.48 7.32
CA GLN A 378 -2.00 -10.09 8.58
C GLN A 378 -2.16 -11.61 8.61
N LYS A 379 -3.33 -12.11 8.20
CA LYS A 379 -3.62 -13.54 8.21
C LYS A 379 -2.73 -14.31 7.23
N THR A 380 -2.53 -13.76 6.03
CA THR A 380 -1.66 -14.34 5.00
C THR A 380 -0.20 -14.37 5.44
N ILE A 381 0.28 -13.33 6.13
CA ILE A 381 1.63 -13.30 6.72
C ILE A 381 1.79 -14.44 7.74
N GLU A 382 0.83 -14.63 8.63
CA GLU A 382 0.89 -15.71 9.63
C GLU A 382 0.86 -17.10 8.98
N GLU A 383 0.04 -17.29 7.95
CA GLU A 383 -0.04 -18.54 7.19
C GLU A 383 1.24 -18.84 6.41
N ASP A 384 1.85 -17.82 5.81
CA ASP A 384 3.13 -17.93 5.12
C ASP A 384 4.23 -18.36 6.09
N LEU A 385 4.32 -17.75 7.27
CA LEU A 385 5.27 -18.13 8.30
C LEU A 385 5.07 -19.58 8.77
N ARG A 386 3.82 -20.05 8.89
CA ARG A 386 3.51 -21.46 9.21
C ARG A 386 4.02 -22.42 8.14
N LYS A 387 3.96 -22.04 6.86
CA LYS A 387 4.45 -22.86 5.73
C LYS A 387 5.97 -22.75 5.52
N PHE A 388 6.53 -21.57 5.78
CA PHE A 388 7.93 -21.24 5.50
C PHE A 388 8.90 -21.80 6.55
N VAL A 389 8.57 -21.67 7.84
CA VAL A 389 9.46 -22.07 8.94
C VAL A 389 9.85 -23.56 8.92
N PRO A 390 8.92 -24.53 8.69
CA PRO A 390 9.29 -25.95 8.64
C PRO A 390 10.35 -26.28 7.59
N GLN A 391 10.36 -25.57 6.46
CA GLN A 391 11.33 -25.77 5.37
C GLN A 391 12.74 -25.27 5.74
N HIS A 392 12.83 -24.42 6.76
CA HIS A 392 14.06 -23.72 7.17
C HIS A 392 14.50 -24.06 8.60
N ILE A 393 13.93 -25.10 9.22
CA ILE A 393 14.21 -25.44 10.62
C ILE A 393 15.65 -25.87 10.89
N HIS A 394 16.37 -26.28 9.84
CA HIS A 394 17.78 -26.65 9.86
C HIS A 394 18.72 -25.46 10.08
N LEU A 395 18.24 -24.22 9.87
CA LEU A 395 19.02 -23.01 10.09
C LEU A 395 19.24 -22.75 11.59
N SER A 396 20.28 -21.97 11.90
CA SER A 396 20.46 -21.45 13.26
C SER A 396 19.26 -20.58 13.68
N GLU A 397 19.09 -20.37 14.98
CA GLU A 397 17.99 -19.53 15.48
C GLU A 397 18.08 -18.09 14.96
N GLU A 398 19.29 -17.52 14.87
CA GLU A 398 19.52 -16.18 14.34
C GLU A 398 19.13 -16.09 12.85
N GLU A 399 19.63 -17.02 12.02
CA GLU A 399 19.31 -17.05 10.59
C GLU A 399 17.82 -17.29 10.33
N LEU A 400 17.19 -18.20 11.08
CA LEU A 400 15.77 -18.47 10.93
C LEU A 400 14.93 -17.26 11.35
N THR A 401 15.32 -16.57 12.42
CA THR A 401 14.67 -15.33 12.87
C THR A 401 14.76 -14.26 11.78
N TRP A 402 15.95 -14.05 11.23
CA TRP A 402 16.17 -13.13 10.11
C TRP A 402 15.29 -13.44 8.91
N ARG A 403 15.20 -14.71 8.51
CA ARG A 403 14.36 -15.16 7.39
C ARG A 403 12.87 -14.95 7.66
N CYS A 404 12.42 -15.11 8.91
CA CYS A 404 11.03 -14.81 9.27
C CYS A 404 10.73 -13.31 9.18
N GLU A 405 11.65 -12.45 9.65
CA GLU A 405 11.50 -11.00 9.50
C GLU A 405 11.48 -10.58 8.02
N GLN A 406 12.35 -11.18 7.19
CA GLN A 406 12.34 -10.98 5.75
C GLN A 406 11.01 -11.41 5.11
N ALA A 407 10.47 -12.57 5.51
CA ALA A 407 9.18 -13.05 5.02
C ALA A 407 8.03 -12.06 5.34
N ILE A 408 8.06 -11.42 6.50
CA ILE A 408 7.13 -10.35 6.87
C ILE A 408 7.35 -9.11 5.98
N ARG A 409 8.61 -8.69 5.78
CA ARG A 409 8.95 -7.51 4.97
C ARG A 409 8.58 -7.64 3.49
N ASN A 410 8.40 -8.85 2.96
CA ASN A 410 7.85 -9.06 1.61
C ASN A 410 6.53 -8.31 1.38
N TYR A 411 5.73 -8.16 2.44
CA TYR A 411 4.42 -7.49 2.43
C TYR A 411 4.50 -5.98 2.59
N ASP A 412 5.64 -5.42 3.00
CA ASP A 412 5.80 -3.99 3.39
C ASP A 412 4.73 -3.56 4.42
N PRO A 413 4.61 -4.25 5.57
CA PRO A 413 3.58 -3.91 6.53
C PRO A 413 3.80 -2.50 7.09
N CYS A 414 2.74 -1.69 7.00
CA CYS A 414 2.61 -0.42 7.72
C CYS A 414 1.72 -0.67 8.93
N ILE A 415 2.32 -0.82 10.09
CA ILE A 415 1.63 -1.20 11.32
C ILE A 415 0.83 -0.01 11.86
N SER A 416 1.33 1.22 11.73
CA SER A 416 0.56 2.41 12.11
C SER A 416 -0.68 2.52 11.24
N CYS A 417 -0.55 2.19 9.96
CA CYS A 417 -1.69 2.12 9.05
C CYS A 417 -2.73 1.08 9.48
N ALA A 418 -2.46 0.11 10.33
CA ALA A 418 -3.38 -0.98 10.63
C ALA A 418 -4.26 -0.73 11.88
N THR A 419 -3.92 0.27 12.70
CA THR A 419 -4.46 0.44 14.06
C THR A 419 -5.39 1.65 14.18
N HIS A 420 -6.61 1.54 13.63
CA HIS A 420 -7.60 2.63 13.67
C HIS A 420 -8.77 2.43 14.62
N PHE A 421 -9.05 1.19 15.04
CA PHE A 421 -10.19 0.90 15.91
C PHE A 421 -9.99 -0.33 16.79
N LEU A 422 -10.60 -0.29 17.98
CA LEU A 422 -10.73 -1.42 18.91
C LEU A 422 -12.21 -1.54 19.26
N LYS A 423 -12.81 -2.72 19.02
CA LYS A 423 -14.17 -2.99 19.50
C LYS A 423 -14.13 -3.14 21.03
N LEU A 424 -14.83 -2.27 21.74
CA LEU A 424 -14.94 -2.29 23.19
C LEU A 424 -16.32 -2.82 23.57
N ASP A 425 -16.40 -4.07 24.03
CA ASP A 425 -17.60 -4.60 24.67
C ASP A 425 -17.56 -4.23 26.17
N ILE A 426 -18.40 -3.26 26.58
CA ILE A 426 -18.54 -2.85 27.98
C ILE A 426 -19.74 -3.58 28.58
N GLU A 427 -19.49 -4.63 29.35
CA GLU A 427 -20.50 -5.18 30.27
C GLU A 427 -20.59 -4.27 31.50
N ARG A 428 -21.76 -3.66 31.71
CA ARG A 428 -22.08 -2.96 32.94
C ARG A 428 -22.90 -3.89 33.82
N ASN A 429 -22.33 -4.29 34.94
CA ASN A 429 -23.01 -5.08 35.98
C ASN A 429 -24.25 -4.36 36.54
#